data_AF-A0AAJ3VED5-F1
#
_entry.id   AF-A0AAJ3VED5-F1
#
_cell.length_a   1.000
_cell.length_b   1.000
_cell.length_c   1.000
_cell.angle_alpha   90.00
_cell.angle_beta   90.00
_cell.angle_gamma   90.00
#
_symmetry.space_group_name_H-M   'P 1'
#
loop_
_entity.id
_entity.type
_entity.pdbx_description
1 polymer ?
#
loop_
_entity_poly.entity_id
_entity_poly.type
_entity_poly.pdbx_seq_one_letter_code
_entity_poly.pdbx_strand_id
1 'polypeptide(L)'
;MAQQNKITATTRKNISDELKVSRLWYNGQLEEPNFLDRLYDLKQLPSRDHRYTNAYDDIYQHMVMNNDWDEGWVFTDTRFNLMHTSDEEYLSFLAETLPPAVRTDKKEISQMQEIYNNHLENDGYEIIQVKEISGKPVFEGRLKTIGSSHQVENKTEIKKYLNTEYVNKKLT
;
A
#
# COMPACT_ATOMS: atom_id res chain seq x y z
N MET A 1 21.76 -14.79 0.08
CA MET A 1 20.47 -15.45 0.39
C MET A 1 19.40 -14.43 0.05
N ALA A 2 18.36 -14.81 -0.70
CA ALA A 2 17.25 -13.88 -0.96
C ALA A 2 16.67 -13.44 0.39
N GLN A 3 16.52 -12.14 0.58
CA GLN A 3 15.92 -11.61 1.80
C GLN A 3 14.49 -12.14 1.89
N GLN A 4 14.16 -12.81 2.99
CA GLN A 4 12.83 -13.34 3.20
C GLN A 4 11.84 -12.19 3.33
N ASN A 5 10.75 -12.22 2.55
CA ASN A 5 9.64 -11.29 2.66
C ASN A 5 9.11 -11.27 4.10
N LYS A 6 8.97 -10.08 4.66
CA LYS A 6 8.37 -9.86 5.98
C LYS A 6 6.86 -9.68 5.89
N ILE A 7 6.34 -9.16 4.76
CA ILE A 7 4.89 -9.06 4.55
C ILE A 7 4.36 -10.46 4.27
N THR A 8 3.60 -11.00 5.21
CA THR A 8 3.18 -12.40 5.17
C THR A 8 2.11 -12.65 4.10
N ALA A 9 2.01 -13.89 3.64
CA ALA A 9 0.93 -14.30 2.73
C ALA A 9 -0.46 -14.06 3.35
N THR A 10 -0.59 -14.19 4.68
CA THR A 10 -1.81 -13.89 5.43
C THR A 10 -2.17 -12.41 5.33
N THR A 11 -1.22 -11.51 5.54
CA THR A 11 -1.42 -10.06 5.40
C THR A 11 -1.86 -9.70 3.98
N ARG A 12 -1.18 -10.26 2.97
CA ARG A 12 -1.51 -10.02 1.55
C ARG A 12 -2.93 -10.48 1.22
N LYS A 13 -3.32 -11.65 1.72
CA LYS A 13 -4.67 -12.20 1.59
C LYS A 13 -5.71 -11.32 2.29
N ASN A 14 -5.48 -10.93 3.53
CA ASN A 14 -6.41 -10.12 4.31
C ASN A 14 -6.66 -8.76 3.65
N ILE A 15 -5.62 -8.11 3.13
CA ILE A 15 -5.76 -6.87 2.34
C ILE A 15 -6.63 -7.11 1.11
N SER A 16 -6.34 -8.15 0.32
CA SER A 16 -7.14 -8.48 -0.87
C SER A 16 -8.62 -8.72 -0.53
N ASP A 17 -8.89 -9.48 0.53
CA ASP A 17 -10.24 -9.81 0.97
C ASP A 17 -10.99 -8.56 1.47
N GLU A 18 -10.34 -7.72 2.27
CA GLU A 18 -10.97 -6.52 2.84
C GLU A 18 -11.25 -5.44 1.77
N LEU A 19 -10.39 -5.31 0.77
CA LEU A 19 -10.67 -4.48 -0.41
C LEU A 19 -11.91 -4.97 -1.14
N LYS A 20 -12.06 -6.29 -1.31
CA LYS A 20 -13.23 -6.89 -1.97
C LYS A 20 -14.51 -6.66 -1.17
N VAL A 21 -14.47 -6.89 0.15
CA VAL A 21 -15.61 -6.63 1.04
C VAL A 21 -16.01 -5.15 1.05
N SER A 22 -15.03 -4.25 1.09
CA SER A 22 -15.24 -2.80 1.09
C SER A 22 -15.61 -2.23 -0.29
N ARG A 23 -15.59 -3.06 -1.35
CA ARG A 23 -15.82 -2.65 -2.75
C ARG A 23 -14.87 -1.54 -3.22
N LEU A 24 -13.62 -1.65 -2.79
CA LEU A 24 -12.58 -0.68 -3.03
C LEU A 24 -11.59 -1.23 -4.07
N TRP A 25 -11.89 -1.03 -5.34
CA TRP A 25 -11.15 -1.62 -6.48
C TRP A 25 -9.82 -0.94 -6.72
N TYR A 26 -8.74 -1.71 -6.87
CA TYR A 26 -7.35 -1.24 -6.92
C TYR A 26 -7.09 -0.16 -8.00
N ASN A 27 -7.77 -0.26 -9.14
CA ASN A 27 -7.67 0.64 -10.29
C ASN A 27 -8.45 1.97 -10.16
N GLY A 28 -9.32 2.09 -9.16
CA GLY A 28 -10.11 3.31 -8.94
C GLY A 28 -10.91 3.71 -10.20
N GLN A 29 -10.67 4.91 -10.71
CA GLN A 29 -11.34 5.45 -11.90
C GLN A 29 -10.69 5.04 -13.24
N LEU A 30 -9.52 4.39 -13.20
CA LEU A 30 -8.82 3.95 -14.41
C LEU A 30 -9.34 2.58 -14.83
N GLU A 31 -9.29 2.29 -16.12
CA GLU A 31 -9.40 0.90 -16.58
C GLU A 31 -8.23 0.08 -16.02
N GLU A 32 -8.48 -1.16 -15.63
CA GLU A 32 -7.49 -2.09 -15.06
C GLU A 32 -6.18 -2.16 -15.84
N PRO A 33 -6.15 -2.33 -17.19
CA PRO A 33 -4.89 -2.37 -17.92
C PRO A 33 -4.15 -1.03 -17.85
N ASN A 34 -4.85 0.11 -17.89
CA ASN A 34 -4.22 1.43 -17.77
C ASN A 34 -3.64 1.68 -16.38
N PHE A 35 -4.27 1.16 -15.33
CA PHE A 35 -3.69 1.19 -13.99
C PHE A 35 -2.45 0.32 -13.91
N LEU A 36 -2.54 -0.93 -14.35
CA LEU A 36 -1.46 -1.91 -14.24
C LEU A 36 -0.23 -1.53 -15.08
N ASP A 37 -0.42 -0.87 -16.22
CA ASP A 37 0.66 -0.39 -17.09
C ASP A 37 1.53 0.72 -16.45
N ARG A 38 1.07 1.29 -15.32
CA ARG A 38 1.85 2.23 -14.50
C ARG A 38 2.92 1.53 -13.66
N LEU A 39 2.74 0.24 -13.38
CA LEU A 39 3.60 -0.58 -12.54
C LEU A 39 4.39 -1.62 -13.34
N TYR A 40 3.81 -2.12 -14.43
CA TYR A 40 4.33 -3.21 -15.21
C TYR A 40 4.28 -2.86 -16.70
N ASP A 41 5.32 -3.19 -17.48
CA ASP A 41 5.26 -3.04 -18.93
C ASP A 41 4.36 -4.14 -19.53
N LEU A 42 3.06 -3.88 -19.61
CA LEU A 42 2.07 -4.89 -20.01
C LEU A 42 2.20 -5.27 -21.49
N LYS A 43 2.81 -4.41 -22.31
CA LYS A 43 3.09 -4.69 -23.72
C LYS A 43 4.24 -5.66 -23.89
N GLN A 44 5.16 -5.75 -22.93
CA GLN A 44 6.23 -6.75 -22.91
C GLN A 44 5.88 -8.03 -22.14
N LEU A 45 4.86 -7.99 -21.28
CA LEU A 45 4.38 -9.18 -20.58
C LEU A 45 3.53 -10.07 -21.50
N PRO A 46 3.73 -11.40 -21.48
CA PRO A 46 2.95 -12.32 -22.29
C PRO A 46 1.48 -12.34 -21.85
N SER A 47 0.59 -12.49 -22.83
CA SER A 47 -0.81 -12.82 -22.60
C SER A 47 -0.96 -14.21 -21.94
N ARG A 48 -2.02 -14.39 -21.15
CA ARG A 48 -2.44 -15.72 -20.68
C ARG A 48 -3.48 -16.37 -21.59
N ASP A 49 -4.06 -15.58 -22.49
CA ASP A 49 -4.90 -16.05 -23.56
C ASP A 49 -4.14 -16.02 -24.89
N HIS A 50 -3.96 -17.20 -25.49
CA HIS A 50 -3.31 -17.38 -26.79
C HIS A 50 -3.87 -16.53 -27.94
N ARG A 51 -5.09 -15.99 -27.81
CA ARG A 51 -5.70 -15.08 -28.81
C ARG A 51 -5.02 -13.71 -28.84
N TYR A 52 -4.31 -13.33 -27.78
CA TYR A 52 -3.63 -12.04 -27.65
C TYR A 52 -2.12 -12.25 -27.48
N THR A 53 -1.33 -11.26 -27.90
CA THR A 53 0.14 -11.34 -27.81
C THR A 53 0.66 -10.88 -26.45
N ASN A 54 0.07 -9.81 -25.91
CA ASN A 54 0.56 -9.15 -24.70
C ASN A 54 -0.53 -9.07 -23.61
N ALA A 55 -0.09 -8.89 -22.37
CA ALA A 55 -0.96 -8.81 -21.22
C ALA A 55 -1.93 -7.62 -21.28
N TYR A 56 -1.52 -6.49 -21.87
CA TYR A 56 -2.39 -5.32 -21.99
C TYR A 56 -3.67 -5.66 -22.76
N ASP A 57 -3.54 -6.24 -23.97
CA ASP A 57 -4.68 -6.50 -24.85
C ASP A 57 -5.58 -7.62 -24.28
N ASP A 58 -4.97 -8.62 -23.65
CA ASP A 58 -5.63 -9.69 -22.89
C ASP A 58 -6.51 -9.13 -21.75
N ILE A 59 -5.91 -8.34 -20.87
CA ILE A 59 -6.60 -7.72 -19.74
C ILE A 59 -7.68 -6.75 -20.24
N TYR A 60 -7.39 -5.95 -21.27
CA TYR A 60 -8.36 -5.02 -21.83
C TYR A 60 -9.60 -5.74 -22.37
N GLN A 61 -9.42 -6.84 -23.11
CA GLN A 61 -10.56 -7.62 -23.58
C GLN A 61 -11.39 -8.14 -22.40
N HIS A 62 -10.75 -8.77 -21.43
CA HIS A 62 -11.46 -9.51 -20.39
C HIS A 62 -12.07 -8.61 -19.32
N MET A 63 -11.36 -7.57 -18.90
CA MET A 63 -11.85 -6.64 -17.85
C MET A 63 -12.76 -5.55 -18.41
N VAL A 64 -12.44 -4.98 -19.58
CA VAL A 64 -13.14 -3.79 -20.08
C VAL A 64 -14.22 -4.16 -21.08
N MET A 65 -13.92 -5.01 -22.07
CA MET A 65 -14.86 -5.33 -23.15
C MET A 65 -15.87 -6.41 -22.77
N ASN A 66 -15.42 -7.44 -22.05
CA ASN A 66 -16.26 -8.58 -21.69
C ASN A 66 -16.77 -8.51 -20.24
N ASN A 67 -15.96 -7.96 -19.33
CA ASN A 67 -16.17 -8.00 -17.88
C ASN A 67 -16.43 -9.43 -17.36
N ASP A 68 -15.55 -10.37 -17.73
CA ASP A 68 -15.73 -11.82 -17.50
C ASP A 68 -14.71 -12.46 -16.52
N TRP A 69 -13.87 -11.65 -15.88
CA TRP A 69 -12.95 -12.08 -14.81
C TRP A 69 -13.44 -11.63 -13.41
N ASP A 70 -12.97 -12.30 -12.36
CA ASP A 70 -13.30 -11.94 -10.97
C ASP A 70 -12.69 -10.58 -10.59
N GLU A 71 -13.42 -9.76 -9.84
CA GLU A 71 -12.99 -8.42 -9.40
C GLU A 71 -11.62 -8.41 -8.67
N GLY A 72 -11.22 -9.52 -8.03
CA GLY A 72 -9.95 -9.68 -7.33
C GLY A 72 -8.85 -10.41 -8.11
N TRP A 73 -9.04 -10.69 -9.40
CA TRP A 73 -8.16 -11.55 -10.21
C TRP A 73 -6.67 -11.19 -10.09
N VAL A 74 -6.36 -9.88 -10.03
CA VAL A 74 -5.00 -9.33 -10.02
C VAL A 74 -4.16 -9.89 -8.86
N PHE A 75 -4.78 -10.14 -7.70
CA PHE A 75 -4.09 -10.65 -6.52
C PHE A 75 -3.59 -12.08 -6.72
N THR A 76 -4.24 -12.84 -7.62
CA THR A 76 -3.89 -14.24 -7.93
C THR A 76 -3.20 -14.42 -9.28
N ASP A 77 -3.04 -13.35 -10.06
CA ASP A 77 -2.41 -13.45 -11.37
C ASP A 77 -0.89 -13.58 -11.24
N THR A 78 -0.33 -14.66 -11.78
CA THR A 78 1.11 -14.94 -11.65
C THR A 78 1.99 -14.01 -12.48
N ARG A 79 1.42 -13.18 -13.38
CA ARG A 79 2.20 -12.15 -14.09
C ARG A 79 2.68 -11.07 -13.12
N PHE A 80 1.88 -10.74 -12.11
CA PHE A 80 2.20 -9.74 -11.07
C PHE A 80 2.66 -10.39 -9.78
N ASN A 81 2.19 -11.62 -9.54
CA ASN A 81 2.61 -12.47 -8.44
C ASN A 81 2.45 -11.78 -7.06
N LEU A 82 1.39 -11.00 -6.86
CA LEU A 82 1.21 -10.15 -5.68
C LEU A 82 1.22 -10.92 -4.35
N MET A 83 0.96 -12.23 -4.35
CA MET A 83 1.04 -13.08 -3.16
C MET A 83 2.48 -13.46 -2.76
N HIS A 84 3.44 -13.37 -3.69
CA HIS A 84 4.81 -13.87 -3.49
C HIS A 84 5.90 -12.90 -3.97
N THR A 85 5.54 -11.78 -4.58
CA THR A 85 6.46 -10.72 -5.00
C THR A 85 7.19 -10.11 -3.80
N SER A 86 8.27 -9.36 -4.03
CA SER A 86 9.03 -8.73 -2.94
C SER A 86 8.15 -7.81 -2.08
N ASP A 87 8.56 -7.53 -0.85
CA ASP A 87 7.85 -6.55 -0.02
C ASP A 87 7.83 -5.16 -0.68
N GLU A 88 8.92 -4.78 -1.35
CA GLU A 88 9.03 -3.50 -2.08
C GLU A 88 8.00 -3.41 -3.22
N GLU A 89 7.97 -4.41 -4.12
CA GLU A 89 7.02 -4.44 -5.24
C GLU A 89 5.56 -4.47 -4.75
N TYR A 90 5.28 -5.19 -3.68
CA TYR A 90 3.94 -5.23 -3.08
C TYR A 90 3.53 -3.86 -2.51
N LEU A 91 4.42 -3.21 -1.77
CA LEU A 91 4.18 -1.88 -1.24
C LEU A 91 4.03 -0.83 -2.34
N SER A 92 4.80 -0.93 -3.43
CA SER A 92 4.64 -0.08 -4.61
C SER A 92 3.26 -0.25 -5.24
N PHE A 93 2.77 -1.50 -5.38
CA PHE A 93 1.42 -1.76 -5.88
C PHE A 93 0.36 -1.10 -4.99
N LEU A 94 0.43 -1.28 -3.67
CA LEU A 94 -0.52 -0.67 -2.73
C LEU A 94 -0.44 0.86 -2.73
N ALA A 95 0.78 1.43 -2.78
CA ALA A 95 0.95 2.87 -2.80
C ALA A 95 0.39 3.50 -4.08
N GLU A 96 0.49 2.81 -5.22
CA GLU A 96 0.01 3.29 -6.51
C GLU A 96 -1.52 3.32 -6.61
N THR A 97 -2.25 2.64 -5.73
CA THR A 97 -3.72 2.76 -5.68
C THR A 97 -4.17 4.12 -5.11
N LEU A 98 -3.43 4.72 -4.20
CA LEU A 98 -3.88 5.90 -3.47
C LEU A 98 -3.86 7.27 -4.19
N PRO A 99 -3.01 7.56 -5.21
CA PRO A 99 -2.88 8.90 -5.75
C PRO A 99 -4.16 9.43 -6.41
N PRO A 100 -4.35 10.77 -6.46
CA PRO A 100 -5.53 11.40 -7.08
C PRO A 100 -5.75 11.07 -8.56
N ALA A 101 -4.69 10.64 -9.26
CA ALA A 101 -4.79 10.18 -10.64
C ALA A 101 -5.61 8.88 -10.76
N VAL A 102 -5.60 8.06 -9.71
CA VAL A 102 -6.32 6.78 -9.64
C VAL A 102 -7.64 6.93 -8.89
N ARG A 103 -7.70 7.71 -7.81
CA ARG A 103 -8.92 7.91 -6.99
C ARG A 103 -9.18 9.38 -6.70
N THR A 104 -10.39 9.86 -6.95
CA THR A 104 -10.73 11.28 -6.74
C THR A 104 -11.38 11.55 -5.39
N ASP A 105 -12.01 10.55 -4.75
CA ASP A 105 -12.60 10.70 -3.43
C ASP A 105 -11.54 10.57 -2.33
N LYS A 106 -11.33 11.66 -1.58
CA LYS A 106 -10.42 11.68 -0.43
C LYS A 106 -10.83 10.69 0.67
N LYS A 107 -12.13 10.39 0.82
CA LYS A 107 -12.60 9.41 1.80
C LYS A 107 -12.18 8.00 1.41
N GLU A 108 -12.29 7.64 0.13
CA GLU A 108 -11.82 6.34 -0.37
C GLU A 108 -10.31 6.20 -0.20
N ILE A 109 -9.54 7.26 -0.48
CA ILE A 109 -8.09 7.27 -0.25
C ILE A 109 -7.77 6.99 1.22
N SER A 110 -8.40 7.74 2.14
CA SER A 110 -8.18 7.56 3.58
C SER A 110 -8.58 6.16 4.06
N GLN A 111 -9.75 5.67 3.64
CA GLN A 111 -10.26 4.34 4.02
C GLN A 111 -9.34 3.24 3.49
N MET A 112 -8.89 3.33 2.24
CA MET A 112 -8.00 2.36 1.64
C MET A 112 -6.62 2.34 2.32
N GLN A 113 -6.08 3.52 2.63
CA GLN A 113 -4.83 3.63 3.38
C GLN A 113 -4.95 3.04 4.80
N GLU A 114 -6.09 3.25 5.46
CA GLU A 114 -6.39 2.66 6.78
C GLU A 114 -6.42 1.13 6.71
N ILE A 115 -7.12 0.55 5.74
CA ILE A 115 -7.14 -0.91 5.51
C ILE A 115 -5.72 -1.44 5.36
N TYR A 116 -4.89 -0.80 4.53
CA TYR A 116 -3.50 -1.22 4.34
C TYR A 116 -2.73 -1.19 5.65
N ASN A 117 -2.79 -0.09 6.38
CA ASN A 117 -1.99 0.11 7.59
C ASN A 117 -2.44 -0.79 8.76
N ASN A 118 -3.73 -1.11 8.86
CA ASN A 118 -4.26 -2.04 9.87
C ASN A 118 -3.71 -3.47 9.68
N HIS A 119 -3.44 -3.89 8.44
CA HIS A 119 -2.85 -5.20 8.17
C HIS A 119 -1.32 -5.17 8.18
N LEU A 120 -0.72 -4.15 7.58
CA LEU A 120 0.74 -4.04 7.45
C LEU A 120 1.46 -3.81 8.78
N GLU A 121 0.78 -3.26 9.78
CA GLU A 121 1.45 -2.91 11.04
C GLU A 121 2.04 -4.11 11.78
N ASN A 122 1.39 -5.28 11.70
CA ASN A 122 1.88 -6.52 12.31
C ASN A 122 3.16 -7.03 11.64
N ASP A 123 3.34 -6.69 10.36
CA ASP A 123 4.53 -7.02 9.58
C ASP A 123 5.59 -5.91 9.65
N GLY A 124 5.31 -4.83 10.38
CA GLY A 124 6.21 -3.71 10.61
C GLY A 124 6.32 -2.74 9.43
N TYR A 125 5.28 -2.64 8.60
CA TYR A 125 5.21 -1.69 7.48
C TYR A 125 4.05 -0.70 7.63
N GLU A 126 4.11 0.39 6.88
CA GLU A 126 3.04 1.38 6.72
C GLU A 126 3.11 2.01 5.33
N ILE A 127 1.95 2.41 4.79
CA ILE A 127 1.79 3.29 3.64
C ILE A 127 1.53 4.70 4.16
N ILE A 128 2.38 5.66 3.77
CA ILE A 128 2.28 7.05 4.19
C ILE A 128 2.30 8.01 3.00
N GLN A 129 1.71 9.19 3.17
CA GLN A 129 1.97 10.30 2.26
C GLN A 129 3.36 10.88 2.56
N VAL A 130 4.27 10.82 1.58
CA VAL A 130 5.66 11.28 1.74
C VAL A 130 5.89 12.71 1.27
N LYS A 131 5.11 13.17 0.29
CA LYS A 131 5.20 14.52 -0.27
C LYS A 131 3.93 14.90 -1.00
N GLU A 132 3.92 16.13 -1.51
CA GLU A 132 2.89 16.65 -2.39
C GLU A 132 3.57 17.24 -3.62
N ILE A 133 3.08 16.91 -4.82
CA ILE A 133 3.55 17.47 -6.09
C ILE A 133 2.36 18.17 -6.74
N SER A 134 2.46 19.49 -6.91
CA SER A 134 1.41 20.31 -7.53
C SER A 134 0.02 20.13 -6.89
N GLY A 135 -0.05 20.07 -5.55
CA GLY A 135 -1.32 19.87 -4.84
C GLY A 135 -1.77 18.40 -4.75
N LYS A 136 -1.00 17.45 -5.28
CA LYS A 136 -1.36 16.03 -5.33
C LYS A 136 -0.49 15.20 -4.38
N PRO A 137 -1.07 14.47 -3.41
CA PRO A 137 -0.31 13.62 -2.50
C PRO A 137 0.39 12.49 -3.25
N VAL A 138 1.60 12.17 -2.79
CA VAL A 138 2.40 11.02 -3.22
C VAL A 138 2.56 10.08 -2.04
N PHE A 139 2.30 8.80 -2.26
CA PHE A 139 2.33 7.76 -1.24
C PHE A 139 3.52 6.83 -1.43
N GLU A 140 4.02 6.27 -0.33
CA GLU A 140 5.11 5.31 -0.32
C GLU A 140 4.91 4.32 0.83
N GLY A 141 5.25 3.05 0.60
CA GLY A 141 5.33 2.05 1.65
C GLY A 141 6.72 1.97 2.25
N ARG A 142 6.81 1.94 3.58
CA ARG A 142 8.08 1.89 4.31
C ARG A 142 7.98 1.02 5.54
N LEU A 143 9.14 0.65 6.10
CA LEU A 143 9.21 0.08 7.43
C LEU A 143 8.71 1.10 8.46
N LYS A 144 7.79 0.66 9.32
CA LYS A 144 7.27 1.43 10.45
C LYS A 144 8.40 1.62 11.45
N THR A 145 8.93 2.82 11.57
CA THR A 145 9.91 3.15 12.62
C THR A 145 9.23 3.11 13.98
N ILE A 146 9.45 2.04 14.74
CA ILE A 146 9.07 1.96 16.14
C ILE A 146 10.00 2.89 16.94
N GLY A 147 9.58 4.14 17.14
CA GLY A 147 10.17 5.02 18.16
C GLY A 147 10.58 6.41 17.70
N SER A 148 9.67 7.39 17.90
CA SER A 148 9.97 8.72 18.45
C SER A 148 8.70 9.50 18.85
N SER A 149 7.52 9.12 18.35
CA SER A 149 6.25 9.82 18.62
C SER A 149 5.70 9.68 20.04
N HIS A 150 6.31 8.87 20.92
CA HIS A 150 5.92 8.75 22.35
C HIS A 150 7.05 9.08 23.35
N GLN A 151 8.19 9.60 22.91
CA GLN A 151 9.29 9.98 23.81
C GLN A 151 9.52 11.49 23.95
N VAL A 152 8.95 12.32 23.06
CA VAL A 152 9.19 13.78 23.10
C VAL A 152 8.35 14.46 24.20
N GLU A 153 7.12 14.01 24.44
CA GLU A 153 6.27 14.57 25.50
C GLU A 153 6.80 14.20 26.90
N ASN A 154 7.17 12.93 27.13
CA ASN A 154 7.70 12.47 28.42
C ASN A 154 9.05 13.09 28.78
N LYS A 155 9.97 13.30 27.82
CA LYS A 155 11.28 13.93 28.13
C LYS A 155 11.16 15.37 28.60
N THR A 156 10.17 16.10 28.11
CA THR A 156 9.97 17.52 28.45
C THR A 156 9.32 17.66 29.84
N GLU A 157 8.32 16.83 30.15
CA GLU A 157 7.72 16.78 31.48
C GLU A 157 8.70 16.25 32.55
N ILE A 158 9.43 15.17 32.28
CA ILE A 158 10.40 14.61 33.25
C ILE A 158 11.49 15.63 33.59
N LYS A 159 12.00 16.40 32.61
CA LYS A 159 12.94 17.50 32.87
C LYS A 159 12.33 18.61 33.73
N LYS A 160 11.05 18.90 33.57
CA LYS A 160 10.34 19.91 34.37
C LYS A 160 10.21 19.48 35.83
N TYR A 161 9.90 18.21 36.08
CA TYR A 161 9.81 17.67 37.44
C TYR A 161 11.17 17.58 38.14
N LEU A 162 12.23 17.17 37.42
CA LEU A 162 13.59 17.09 37.97
C LEU A 162 14.19 18.47 38.31
N ASN A 163 13.80 19.52 37.58
CA ASN A 163 14.25 20.90 37.82
C ASN A 163 13.41 21.67 38.84
N THR A 164 12.42 21.07 39.48
CA THR A 164 11.73 21.75 40.58
C THR A 164 12.66 21.91 41.79
N GLU A 165 12.65 23.09 42.41
CA GLU A 165 13.41 23.43 43.62
C GLU A 165 13.29 22.38 44.73
N TYR A 166 12.21 21.61 44.75
CA TYR A 166 11.94 20.56 45.73
C TYR A 166 12.91 19.35 45.64
N VAL A 167 13.38 19.00 44.43
CA VAL A 167 14.31 17.87 44.23
C VAL A 167 15.75 18.29 44.53
N ASN A 168 16.14 19.50 44.14
CA ASN A 168 17.49 20.04 44.37
C ASN A 168 17.81 20.25 45.86
N LYS A 169 16.79 20.46 46.70
CA LYS A 169 16.96 20.69 48.15
C LYS A 169 17.16 19.41 48.98
N LYS A 170 17.00 18.21 48.38
CA LYS A 170 17.16 16.91 49.05
C LYS A 170 18.48 16.19 48.71
N LEU A 171 19.27 16.75 47.80
CA LEU A 171 20.54 16.19 47.32
C LEU A 171 21.77 16.99 47.79
N THR A 172 21.59 17.98 48.67
CA THR A 172 22.67 18.71 49.37
C THR A 172 22.47 18.56 50.86
#